data_AF-A0A067PGM4-F1
#
_entry.id   AF-A0A067PGM4-F1
#
_cell.length_a   1.000
_cell.length_b   1.000
_cell.length_c   1.000
_cell.angle_alpha   90.00
_cell.angle_beta   90.00
_cell.angle_gamma   90.00
#
_symmetry.space_group_name_H-M   'P 1'
#
loop_
_entity.id
_entity.type
_entity.pdbx_description
1 polymer ?
#
loop_
_entity_poly.entity_id
_entity_poly.type
_entity_poly.pdbx_seq_one_letter_code
_entity_poly.pdbx_strand_id
1 'polypeptide(L)' 'NYIVGAGQVNGEVIETLWARLNEISVSCQGMGNGHRTETLDIHMLNSNWEKLLGIGNF' A
#
# COMPACT_ATOMS: atom_id res chain seq x y z
N ASN A 1 -4.90 -25.88 21.19
CA ASN A 1 -6.12 -25.62 20.41
C ASN A 1 -5.72 -24.63 19.31
N TYR A 2 -5.53 -25.10 18.08
CA TYR A 2 -5.07 -24.29 16.95
C TYR A 2 -6.29 -24.03 16.05
N ILE A 3 -6.77 -22.80 16.05
CA ILE A 3 -7.88 -22.39 15.18
C ILE A 3 -7.26 -22.11 13.81
N VAL A 4 -7.56 -22.95 12.82
CA VAL A 4 -7.24 -22.67 11.42
C VAL A 4 -7.86 -21.32 11.05
N GLY A 5 -7.02 -20.34 10.70
CA GLY A 5 -7.42 -18.97 10.37
C GLY A 5 -7.06 -17.90 11.42
N ALA A 6 -6.71 -18.27 12.65
CA ALA A 6 -6.26 -17.29 13.65
C ALA A 6 -4.82 -16.86 13.37
N GLY A 7 -4.61 -15.58 13.05
CA GLY A 7 -3.29 -15.04 12.68
C GLY A 7 -2.91 -15.20 11.21
N GLN A 8 -3.83 -15.68 10.36
CA GLN A 8 -3.69 -15.59 8.91
C GLN A 8 -4.07 -14.18 8.48
N VAL A 9 -3.06 -13.34 8.28
CA VAL A 9 -3.17 -12.13 7.48
C VAL A 9 -3.41 -12.62 6.05
N ASN A 10 -4.68 -12.69 5.63
CA ASN A 10 -4.95 -12.73 4.21
C ASN A 10 -4.26 -11.47 3.67
N GLY A 11 -3.26 -11.60 2.80
CA GLY A 11 -2.55 -10.48 2.22
C GLY A 11 -3.50 -9.69 1.33
N GLU A 12 -4.48 -9.04 1.95
CA GLU A 12 -5.48 -8.26 1.28
C GLU A 12 -4.72 -7.17 0.54
N VAL A 13 -5.24 -6.81 -0.63
CA VAL A 13 -4.58 -5.89 -1.55
C VAL A 13 -4.09 -4.63 -0.83
N ILE A 14 -4.81 -4.18 0.21
CA ILE A 14 -4.37 -3.07 1.07
C ILE A 14 -3.05 -3.36 1.79
N GLU A 15 -2.91 -4.41 2.59
CA GLU A 15 -1.72 -4.57 3.44
C GLU A 15 -0.43 -4.72 2.62
N THR A 16 -0.54 -5.36 1.44
CA THR A 16 0.58 -5.47 0.49
C THR A 16 0.94 -4.12 -0.15
N LEU A 17 -0.06 -3.29 -0.50
CA LEU A 17 0.17 -1.99 -1.11
C LEU A 17 0.77 -0.98 -0.13
N TRP A 18 0.43 -1.06 1.16
CA TRP A 18 1.02 -0.21 2.19
C TRP A 18 2.47 -0.59 2.50
N ALA A 19 2.82 -1.87 2.40
CA ALA A 19 4.22 -2.31 2.48
C ALA A 19 5.07 -1.67 1.37
N ARG A 20 4.56 -1.63 0.13
CA ARG A 20 5.21 -0.96 -1.00
C ARG A 20 5.36 0.55 -0.78
N LEU A 21 4.34 1.20 -0.22
CA LEU A 21 4.38 2.63 0.10
C LEU A 21 5.45 2.96 1.15
N ASN A 22 5.67 2.08 2.13
CA ASN A 22 6.72 2.27 3.14
C ASN A 22 8.11 2.30 2.51
N GLU A 23 8.43 1.43 1.55
CA GLU A 23 9.72 1.48 0.84
C GLU A 23 9.91 2.80 0.09
N ILE A 24 8.87 3.27 -0.59
CA ILE A 24 8.89 4.55 -1.31
C ILE A 24 9.10 5.71 -0.34
N SER A 25 8.46 5.67 0.84
CA SER A 25 8.60 6.72 1.85
C SER A 25 10.03 6.92 2.33
N VAL A 26 10.83 5.84 2.38
CA VAL A 26 12.26 5.89 2.71
C VAL A 26 13.03 6.58 1.59
N SER A 27 12.72 6.28 0.33
CA SER A 27 13.34 6.96 -0.82
C SER A 27 13.02 8.46 -0.87
N CYS A 28 11.87 8.87 -0.33
CA CYS A 28 11.46 10.27 -0.29
C CYS A 28 12.08 11.09 0.84
N GLN A 29 12.90 10.50 1.73
CA GLN A 29 13.46 11.22 2.87
C GLN A 29 14.34 12.41 2.48
N GLY A 30 15.07 12.30 1.36
CA GLY A 30 15.94 13.35 0.84
C GLY A 30 15.24 14.40 -0.02
N MET A 31 13.94 14.25 -0.27
CA MET A 31 13.17 15.18 -1.10
C MET A 31 12.72 16.41 -0.31
N GLY A 32 12.67 17.57 -0.97
CA GLY A 32 12.05 18.77 -0.41
C GLY A 32 10.54 18.56 -0.16
N ASN A 33 9.97 19.30 0.79
CA ASN A 33 8.63 19.05 1.32
C ASN A 33 7.53 18.93 0.24
N GLY A 34 7.52 19.81 -0.76
CA GLY A 34 6.54 19.75 -1.85
C GLY A 34 6.69 18.50 -2.74
N HIS A 35 7.91 18.21 -3.16
CA HIS A 35 8.21 17.06 -4.02
C HIS A 35 7.97 15.72 -3.30
N ARG A 36 8.25 15.69 -1.98
CA ARG A 36 7.95 14.54 -1.13
C ARG A 36 6.45 14.25 -1.08
N THR A 37 5.63 15.28 -0.86
CA THR A 37 4.16 15.12 -0.79
C THR A 37 3.60 14.65 -2.12
N GLU A 38 3.99 15.29 -3.23
CA GLU A 38 3.51 14.91 -4.56
C GLU A 38 3.85 13.45 -4.90
N THR A 39 5.07 13.02 -4.58
CA THR A 39 5.51 11.64 -4.82
C THR A 39 4.69 10.65 -4.01
N LEU A 40 4.48 10.91 -2.71
CA LEU A 40 3.68 10.04 -1.87
C LEU A 40 2.22 9.98 -2.34
N ASP A 41 1.63 11.11 -2.74
CA ASP A 41 0.25 11.19 -3.23
C ASP A 41 0.05 10.38 -4.52
N ILE A 42 1.00 10.46 -5.47
CA ILE A 42 0.96 9.66 -6.71
C ILE A 42 0.93 8.16 -6.38
N HIS A 43 1.77 7.72 -5.44
CA HIS A 43 1.84 6.31 -5.07
C HIS A 43 0.61 5.84 -4.29
N MET A 44 0.04 6.67 -3.43
CA MET A 44 -1.25 6.38 -2.78
C MET A 44 -2.40 6.30 -3.79
N LEU A 45 -2.42 7.17 -4.80
CA LEU A 45 -3.42 7.12 -5.87
C LEU A 45 -3.30 5.84 -6.70
N ASN A 46 -2.08 5.41 -7.03
CA ASN A 46 -1.85 4.14 -7.71
C ASN A 46 -2.38 2.95 -6.89
N SER A 47 -2.09 2.92 -5.58
CA SER A 47 -2.62 1.88 -4.69
C SER A 47 -4.15 1.86 -4.65
N ASN A 48 -4.80 3.03 -4.67
CA ASN A 48 -6.26 3.11 -4.74
C ASN A 48 -6.80 2.59 -6.07
N TRP A 49 -6.12 2.84 -7.18
CA TRP A 49 -6.48 2.32 -8.49
C TRP A 49 -6.33 0.78 -8.56
N GLU A 50 -5.21 0.24 -8.08
CA GLU A 50 -5.00 -1.21 -7.98
C GLU A 50 -6.08 -1.88 -7.11
N LYS A 51 -6.49 -1.21 -6.02
CA LYS A 51 -7.61 -1.64 -5.19
C LYS A 51 -8.93 -1.67 -5.95
N LEU A 52 -9.25 -0.63 -6.72
CA LEU A 52 -10.48 -0.58 -7.51
C LEU A 52 -10.53 -1.69 -8.57
N LEU A 53 -9.41 -1.98 -9.22
CA LEU A 53 -9.33 -3.11 -10.16
C LEU A 53 -9.51 -4.47 -9.48
N GLY A 54 -8.97 -4.64 -8.27
CA GLY A 54 -9.16 -5.86 -7.48
C GLY A 54 -10.60 -6.07 -7.03
N ILE A 55 -11.38 -5.01 -6.82
CA ILE A 55 -12.79 -5.07 -6.41
C ILE A 55 -13.70 -5.56 -7.55
N GLY A 56 -13.35 -5.34 -8.82
CA GLY A 56 -14.15 -5.74 -9.97
C GLY A 56 -14.04 -7.23 -10.37
N ASN A 57 -13.18 -8.01 -9.71
CA ASN A 57 -12.89 -9.41 -10.04
C ASN A 57 -13.51 -10.43 -9.05
N PHE A 58 -14.56 -10.05 -8.32
CA PHE A 58 -15.33 -10.94 -7.43
C PHE A 58 -16.64 -11.41 -8.07
#